data_AF-A0A9D2WQF4-F1
#
_entry.id   AF-A0A9D2WQF4-F1
#
_cell.length_a   1.000
_cell.length_b   1.000
_cell.length_c   1.000
_cell.angle_alpha   90.00
_cell.angle_beta   90.00
_cell.angle_gamma   90.00
#
_symmetry.space_group_name_H-M   'P 1'
#
loop_
_entity.id
_entity.type
_entity.pdbx_description
1 polymer ?
#
loop_
_entity_poly.entity_id
_entity_poly.type
_entity_poly.pdbx_seq_one_letter_code
_entity_poly.pdbx_strand_id
1 'polypeptide(L)'
;MNIKYQKILYYCIIFFAILLLSACSQKVDPREKEIVQLLNNKNYDEAVQRANELYKDENDKLVEIINYIEEDKERDLYRKQMKEEIYPSSKLEIQQNHKSKIQNDYIYITGRVKNVSNKDINYFEVRCDFLDKNDQVLDSDYTNDNLVLKPGEMREFEIMHRYKDEYEKYKLLIGDVK
;
A
#
# COMPACT_ATOMS: atom_id res chain seq x y z
N MET A 1 -14.82 22.06 -9.79
CA MET A 1 -13.99 20.97 -10.38
C MET A 1 -12.60 21.06 -9.75
N ASN A 2 -12.12 19.98 -9.13
CA ASN A 2 -10.97 20.01 -8.19
C ASN A 2 -9.63 20.18 -8.93
N ILE A 3 -8.75 21.08 -8.47
CA ILE A 3 -7.41 21.36 -9.06
C ILE A 3 -6.56 20.08 -9.19
N LYS A 4 -6.83 19.09 -8.32
CA LYS A 4 -6.20 17.76 -8.33
C LYS A 4 -6.54 16.94 -9.59
N TYR A 5 -7.75 17.05 -10.12
CA TYR A 5 -8.17 16.35 -11.34
C TYR A 5 -7.61 17.02 -12.61
N GLN A 6 -7.39 18.33 -12.60
CA GLN A 6 -6.75 19.04 -13.71
C GLN A 6 -5.29 18.61 -13.92
N LYS A 7 -4.53 18.36 -12.84
CA LYS A 7 -3.15 17.86 -12.95
C LYS A 7 -3.09 16.42 -13.46
N ILE A 8 -3.97 15.52 -12.98
CA ILE A 8 -4.02 14.13 -13.44
C ILE A 8 -4.41 14.05 -14.91
N LEU A 9 -5.40 14.85 -15.34
CA LEU A 9 -5.80 14.93 -16.74
C LEU A 9 -4.68 15.49 -17.63
N TYR A 10 -3.90 16.47 -17.14
CA TYR A 10 -2.75 17.05 -17.85
C TYR A 10 -1.62 16.03 -18.07
N TYR A 11 -1.34 15.14 -17.11
CA TYR A 11 -0.29 14.13 -17.25
C TYR A 11 -0.74 12.88 -18.02
N CYS A 12 -2.04 12.54 -18.00
CA CYS A 12 -2.59 11.58 -18.95
C CYS A 12 -2.43 12.08 -20.40
N ILE A 13 -2.56 13.38 -20.64
CA ILE A 13 -2.29 14.00 -21.95
C ILE A 13 -0.80 13.93 -22.30
N ILE A 14 0.12 14.00 -21.34
CA ILE A 14 1.58 13.83 -21.60
C ILE A 14 1.92 12.36 -21.89
N PHE A 15 1.33 11.41 -21.16
CA PHE A 15 1.48 9.97 -21.46
C PHE A 15 0.87 9.60 -22.83
N PHE A 16 -0.24 10.24 -23.19
CA PHE A 16 -0.84 10.09 -24.52
C PHE A 16 -0.09 10.90 -25.58
N ALA A 17 0.62 11.99 -25.24
CA ALA A 17 1.50 12.70 -26.16
C ALA A 17 2.75 11.87 -26.47
N ILE A 18 3.30 11.14 -25.50
CA ILE A 18 4.39 10.18 -25.76
C ILE A 18 3.93 9.04 -26.69
N LEU A 19 2.63 8.69 -26.69
CA LEU A 19 2.03 7.72 -27.63
C LEU A 19 1.54 8.34 -28.95
N LEU A 20 1.08 9.59 -28.99
CA LEU A 20 0.56 10.31 -30.17
C LEU A 20 1.62 11.14 -30.91
N LEU A 21 2.80 11.38 -30.34
CA LEU A 21 3.96 11.96 -31.04
C LEU A 21 4.57 10.98 -32.06
N SER A 22 3.97 9.81 -32.25
CA SER A 22 4.12 9.00 -33.47
C SER A 22 3.65 9.71 -34.75
N ALA A 23 3.02 10.89 -34.65
CA ALA A 23 2.75 11.79 -35.79
C ALA A 23 3.74 12.96 -35.97
N CYS A 24 4.73 13.15 -35.07
CA CYS A 24 5.80 14.15 -35.21
C CYS A 24 7.13 13.60 -34.67
N SER A 25 7.82 12.79 -35.49
CA SER A 25 9.28 12.61 -35.58
C SER A 25 10.17 13.02 -34.38
N GLN A 26 9.96 12.47 -33.18
CA GLN A 26 11.05 12.26 -32.23
C GLN A 26 11.35 10.76 -32.19
N LYS A 27 12.47 10.37 -32.81
CA LYS A 27 12.96 8.99 -32.73
C LYS A 27 13.34 8.74 -31.26
N VAL A 28 12.55 7.92 -30.56
CA VAL A 28 12.92 7.38 -29.26
C VAL A 28 14.27 6.68 -29.40
N ASP A 29 15.24 7.07 -28.61
CA ASP A 29 16.59 6.54 -28.68
C ASP A 29 16.57 5.07 -28.25
N PRO A 30 17.04 4.13 -29.09
CA PRO A 30 17.03 2.71 -28.76
C PRO A 30 17.73 2.37 -27.43
N ARG A 31 18.71 3.19 -27.03
CA ARG A 31 19.46 3.05 -25.77
C ARG A 31 18.58 3.24 -24.52
N GLU A 32 17.52 4.04 -24.62
CA GLU A 32 16.61 4.32 -23.50
C GLU A 32 15.78 3.09 -23.10
N LYS A 33 15.64 2.11 -23.99
CA LYS A 33 14.85 0.89 -23.73
C LYS A 33 15.36 0.11 -22.53
N GLU A 34 16.68 0.01 -22.37
CA GLU A 34 17.30 -0.70 -21.24
C GLU A 34 17.05 0.04 -19.93
N ILE A 35 17.14 1.37 -19.94
CA ILE A 35 16.87 2.22 -18.78
C ILE A 35 15.41 2.09 -18.35
N VAL A 36 14.47 2.15 -19.29
CA VAL A 36 13.03 1.98 -19.02
C VAL A 36 12.75 0.60 -18.43
N GLN A 37 13.43 -0.46 -18.90
CA GLN A 37 13.27 -1.79 -18.35
C GLN A 37 13.75 -1.88 -16.90
N LEU A 38 14.87 -1.24 -16.56
CA LEU A 38 15.37 -1.15 -15.18
C LEU A 38 14.41 -0.37 -14.27
N LEU A 39 13.84 0.73 -14.76
CA LEU A 39 12.82 1.50 -14.02
C LEU A 39 11.54 0.70 -13.77
N ASN A 40 11.06 -0.07 -14.75
CA ASN A 40 9.92 -0.97 -14.57
C ASN A 40 10.19 -2.03 -13.49
N ASN A 41 11.44 -2.49 -13.39
CA ASN A 41 11.88 -3.43 -12.37
C ASN A 41 12.25 -2.77 -11.03
N LYS A 42 12.13 -1.43 -10.91
CA LYS A 42 12.49 -0.65 -9.72
C LYS A 42 13.97 -0.71 -9.34
N ASN A 43 14.84 -1.03 -10.30
CA ASN A 43 16.30 -1.02 -10.15
C ASN A 43 16.86 0.37 -10.46
N TYR A 44 16.57 1.35 -9.61
CA TYR A 44 16.92 2.75 -9.85
C TYR A 44 18.43 2.99 -9.91
N ASP A 45 19.21 2.38 -9.02
CA ASP A 45 20.66 2.59 -8.96
C ASP A 45 21.36 2.03 -10.21
N GLU A 46 20.91 0.87 -10.69
CA GLU A 46 21.38 0.27 -11.94
C GLU A 46 20.96 1.10 -13.15
N ALA A 47 19.76 1.70 -13.13
CA ALA A 47 19.30 2.62 -14.18
C ALA A 47 20.19 3.87 -14.26
N VAL A 48 20.56 4.45 -13.11
CA VAL A 48 21.50 5.59 -13.06
C VAL A 48 22.88 5.20 -13.60
N GLN A 49 23.41 4.05 -13.18
CA GLN A 49 24.70 3.57 -13.70
C GLN A 49 24.64 3.39 -15.22
N ARG A 50 23.57 2.77 -15.72
CA ARG A 50 23.41 2.51 -17.15
C ARG A 50 23.25 3.80 -17.96
N ALA A 51 22.54 4.79 -17.44
CA ALA A 51 22.44 6.12 -18.05
C ALA A 51 23.82 6.78 -18.16
N ASN A 52 24.62 6.74 -17.09
CA ASN A 52 25.99 7.27 -17.09
C ASN A 52 26.86 6.58 -18.14
N GLU A 53 26.75 5.27 -18.33
CA GLU A 53 27.52 4.54 -19.36
C GLU A 53 27.10 4.92 -20.79
N LEU A 54 25.79 5.03 -21.05
CA LEU A 54 25.23 5.23 -22.39
C LEU A 54 25.33 6.67 -22.91
N TYR A 55 25.36 7.64 -21.99
CA TYR A 55 25.29 9.08 -22.28
C TYR A 55 26.46 9.88 -21.71
N LYS A 56 27.57 9.21 -21.33
CA LYS A 56 28.77 9.86 -20.75
C LYS A 56 29.31 11.06 -21.53
N ASP A 57 29.14 11.06 -22.85
CA ASP A 57 29.64 12.11 -23.76
C ASP A 57 28.54 13.12 -24.16
N GLU A 58 27.30 12.90 -23.69
CA GLU A 58 26.10 13.68 -24.02
C GLU A 58 25.53 14.29 -22.73
N ASN A 59 26.27 15.19 -22.08
CA ASN A 59 25.95 15.74 -20.76
C ASN A 59 24.51 16.23 -20.60
N ASP A 60 23.99 17.01 -21.56
CA ASP A 60 22.63 17.54 -21.49
C ASP A 60 21.58 16.43 -21.45
N LYS A 61 21.78 15.39 -22.25
CA LYS A 61 20.89 14.22 -22.32
C LYS A 61 21.04 13.33 -21.08
N LEU A 62 22.25 13.16 -20.58
CA LEU A 62 22.51 12.44 -19.33
C LEU A 62 21.78 13.08 -18.15
N VAL A 63 21.84 14.41 -18.03
CA VAL A 63 21.15 15.16 -16.98
C VAL A 63 19.63 14.99 -17.08
N GLU A 64 19.06 15.07 -18.29
CA GLU A 64 17.63 14.84 -18.52
C GLU A 64 17.19 13.45 -18.05
N ILE A 65 17.95 12.42 -18.42
CA ILE A 65 17.63 11.03 -18.06
C ILE A 65 17.79 10.78 -16.56
N ILE A 66 18.84 11.30 -15.92
CA ILE A 66 19.03 11.16 -14.48
C ILE A 66 17.87 11.84 -13.73
N ASN A 67 17.48 13.05 -14.11
CA ASN A 67 16.35 13.73 -13.50
C ASN A 67 15.06 12.90 -13.63
N TYR A 68 14.81 12.30 -14.80
CA TYR A 68 13.67 11.42 -15.00
C TYR A 68 13.71 10.17 -14.08
N ILE A 69 14.88 9.55 -13.92
CA ILE A 69 15.07 8.38 -13.03
C ILE A 69 14.78 8.76 -11.58
N GLU A 70 15.35 9.87 -11.10
CA GLU A 70 15.16 10.34 -9.72
C GLU A 70 13.70 10.72 -9.45
N GLU A 71 13.03 11.41 -10.38
CA GLU A 71 11.60 11.72 -10.26
C GLU A 71 10.73 10.45 -10.19
N ASP A 72 11.05 9.39 -10.94
CA ASP A 72 10.32 8.14 -10.85
C ASP A 72 10.54 7.43 -9.52
N LYS A 73 11.78 7.44 -9.02
CA LYS A 73 12.14 6.91 -7.70
C LYS A 73 11.38 7.62 -6.58
N GLU A 74 11.34 8.96 -6.62
CA GLU A 74 10.58 9.75 -5.65
C GLU A 74 9.08 9.44 -5.69
N ARG A 75 8.48 9.30 -6.88
CA ARG A 75 7.06 8.92 -7.02
C ARG A 75 6.79 7.53 -6.45
N ASP A 76 7.68 6.57 -6.69
CA ASP A 76 7.53 5.21 -6.17
C ASP A 76 7.60 5.19 -4.64
N LEU A 77 8.57 5.92 -4.08
CA LEU A 77 8.71 6.09 -2.64
C LEU A 77 7.48 6.74 -2.01
N TYR A 78 6.97 7.82 -2.62
CA TYR A 78 5.76 8.49 -2.17
C TYR A 78 4.54 7.55 -2.21
N ARG A 79 4.37 6.79 -3.29
CA ARG A 79 3.28 5.80 -3.39
C ARG A 79 3.37 4.73 -2.31
N LYS A 80 4.57 4.25 -2.01
CA LYS A 80 4.81 3.25 -0.96
C LYS A 80 4.45 3.82 0.42
N GLN A 81 4.92 5.02 0.73
CA GLN A 81 4.58 5.73 1.97
C GLN A 81 3.07 5.95 2.11
N MET A 82 2.43 6.47 1.05
CA MET A 82 0.97 6.64 1.03
C MET A 82 0.23 5.32 1.19
N LYS A 83 0.71 4.21 0.61
CA LYS A 83 0.09 2.90 0.79
C LYS A 83 0.22 2.42 2.24
N GLU A 84 1.36 2.63 2.87
CA GLU A 84 1.56 2.29 4.29
C GLU A 84 0.72 3.18 5.23
N GLU A 85 0.45 4.43 4.85
CA GLU A 85 -0.46 5.31 5.59
C GLU A 85 -1.94 4.98 5.35
N ILE A 86 -2.32 4.66 4.11
CA ILE A 86 -3.71 4.41 3.70
C ILE A 86 -4.19 3.01 4.10
N TYR A 87 -3.30 2.00 4.12
CA TYR A 87 -3.66 0.62 4.40
C TYR A 87 -3.02 0.13 5.70
N PRO A 88 -3.69 0.33 6.84
CA PRO A 88 -3.25 -0.17 8.14
C PRO A 88 -2.82 -1.64 8.17
N SER A 89 -3.44 -2.47 7.32
CA SER A 89 -3.10 -3.89 7.13
C SER A 89 -1.70 -4.15 6.57
N SER A 90 -0.98 -3.15 6.06
CA SER A 90 0.42 -3.32 5.66
C SER A 90 1.40 -3.26 6.84
N LYS A 91 0.97 -2.76 8.00
CA LYS A 91 1.78 -2.63 9.21
C LYS A 91 1.53 -3.76 10.22
N LEU A 92 0.31 -4.30 10.22
CA LEU A 92 -0.15 -5.33 11.14
C LEU A 92 -0.71 -6.53 10.41
N GLU A 93 -0.46 -7.71 10.96
CA GLU A 93 -0.99 -8.98 10.48
C GLU A 93 -1.78 -9.69 11.58
N ILE A 94 -3.07 -9.93 11.34
CA ILE A 94 -3.90 -10.79 12.21
C ILE A 94 -3.48 -12.24 11.99
N GLN A 95 -3.12 -12.92 13.06
CA GLN A 95 -2.66 -14.30 13.02
C GLN A 95 -3.85 -15.26 12.79
N GLN A 96 -3.64 -16.29 11.97
CA GLN A 96 -4.69 -17.21 11.51
C GLN A 96 -5.34 -18.06 12.61
N ASN A 97 -4.74 -18.16 13.79
CA ASN A 97 -5.18 -19.02 14.89
C ASN A 97 -6.15 -18.34 15.87
N HIS A 98 -6.92 -17.35 15.40
CA HIS A 98 -7.98 -16.73 16.18
C HIS A 98 -9.11 -17.74 16.47
N LYS A 99 -9.85 -17.50 17.56
CA LYS A 99 -10.93 -18.37 18.03
C LYS A 99 -12.16 -17.56 18.33
N SER A 100 -13.32 -18.17 18.17
CA SER A 100 -14.58 -17.62 18.64
C SER A 100 -15.26 -18.59 19.62
N LYS A 101 -15.94 -18.04 20.62
CA LYS A 101 -16.75 -18.80 21.57
C LYS A 101 -18.02 -18.01 21.89
N ILE A 102 -19.17 -18.65 21.78
CA ILE A 102 -20.42 -18.11 22.31
C ILE A 102 -20.55 -18.55 23.76
N GLN A 103 -20.81 -17.61 24.65
CA GLN A 103 -21.03 -17.86 26.07
C GLN A 103 -22.08 -16.89 26.58
N ASN A 104 -23.19 -17.43 27.08
CA ASN A 104 -24.42 -16.67 27.36
C ASN A 104 -24.86 -15.91 26.09
N ASP A 105 -25.24 -14.65 26.22
CA ASP A 105 -25.73 -13.81 25.11
C ASP A 105 -24.61 -13.09 24.35
N TYR A 106 -23.36 -13.56 24.45
CA TYR A 106 -22.18 -12.90 23.87
C TYR A 106 -21.32 -13.86 23.05
N ILE A 107 -20.76 -13.34 21.97
CA ILE A 107 -19.66 -13.95 21.22
C ILE A 107 -18.34 -13.27 21.61
N TYR A 108 -17.35 -14.10 21.94
CA TYR A 108 -15.99 -13.69 22.25
C TYR A 108 -15.10 -14.12 21.11
N ILE A 109 -14.37 -13.17 20.52
CA ILE A 109 -13.39 -13.44 19.46
C ILE A 109 -12.01 -13.06 20.00
N THR A 110 -11.12 -14.04 20.11
CA THR A 110 -9.76 -13.85 20.61
C THR A 110 -8.75 -14.20 19.55
N GLY A 111 -7.63 -13.49 19.53
CA GLY A 111 -6.57 -13.73 18.57
C GLY A 111 -5.31 -12.97 18.89
N ARG A 112 -4.40 -12.93 17.91
CA ARG A 112 -3.15 -12.19 18.00
C ARG A 112 -2.94 -11.34 16.77
N VAL A 113 -2.35 -10.17 16.96
CA VAL A 113 -1.85 -9.33 15.88
C VAL A 113 -0.33 -9.25 15.98
N LYS A 114 0.36 -9.21 14.84
CA LYS A 114 1.81 -9.05 14.75
C LYS A 114 2.17 -7.74 14.06
N ASN A 115 3.13 -7.01 14.60
CA ASN A 115 3.76 -5.90 13.89
C ASN A 115 4.73 -6.46 12.84
N VAL A 116 4.35 -6.32 11.57
CA VAL A 116 5.14 -6.77 10.41
C VAL A 116 5.90 -5.61 9.75
N SER A 117 5.75 -4.39 10.29
CA SER A 117 6.50 -3.22 9.86
C SER A 117 7.88 -3.15 10.52
N ASN A 118 8.70 -2.19 10.09
CA ASN A 118 9.99 -1.86 10.69
C ASN A 118 9.94 -0.67 11.67
N LYS A 119 8.74 -0.26 12.11
CA LYS A 119 8.53 0.85 13.04
C LYS A 119 7.71 0.41 14.24
N ASP A 120 7.87 1.10 15.36
CA ASP A 120 7.01 0.94 16.53
C ASP A 120 5.58 1.38 16.18
N ILE A 121 4.59 0.61 16.64
CA ILE A 121 3.16 0.94 16.55
C ILE A 121 2.69 1.33 17.94
N ASN A 122 2.14 2.53 18.08
CA ASN A 122 1.71 3.08 19.37
C ASN A 122 0.20 2.99 19.56
N TYR A 123 -0.53 2.69 18.50
CA TYR A 123 -1.96 2.43 18.54
C TYR A 123 -2.37 1.50 17.41
N PHE A 124 -3.27 0.57 17.70
CA PHE A 124 -3.98 -0.15 16.66
C PHE A 124 -5.41 -0.53 17.05
N GLU A 125 -6.24 -0.72 16.04
CA GLU A 125 -7.57 -1.32 16.14
C GLU A 125 -7.64 -2.66 15.42
N VAL A 126 -8.29 -3.62 16.06
CA VAL A 126 -8.78 -4.83 15.40
C VAL A 126 -10.29 -4.71 15.31
N ARG A 127 -10.81 -4.68 14.09
CA ARG A 127 -12.23 -4.63 13.78
C ARG A 127 -12.74 -6.02 13.45
N CYS A 128 -13.98 -6.29 13.83
CA CYS A 128 -14.73 -7.48 13.46
C CYS A 128 -16.02 -7.06 12.75
N ASP A 129 -16.24 -7.55 11.54
CA ASP A 129 -17.55 -7.50 10.88
C ASP A 129 -18.27 -8.84 11.09
N PHE A 130 -19.52 -8.79 11.54
CA PHE A 130 -20.41 -9.95 11.65
C PHE A 130 -21.27 -10.03 10.39
N LEU A 131 -21.29 -11.18 9.75
CA LEU A 131 -21.90 -11.35 8.43
C LEU A 131 -22.99 -12.43 8.43
N ASP A 132 -23.95 -12.25 7.52
CA ASP A 132 -24.92 -13.27 7.17
C ASP A 132 -24.29 -14.37 6.28
N LYS A 133 -25.09 -15.38 5.92
CA LYS A 133 -24.66 -16.47 5.03
C LYS A 133 -24.20 -16.00 3.64
N ASN A 134 -24.69 -14.85 3.16
CA ASN A 134 -24.41 -14.28 1.85
C ASN A 134 -23.25 -13.28 1.88
N ASP A 135 -22.48 -13.24 2.97
CA ASP A 135 -21.36 -12.31 3.19
C ASP A 135 -21.79 -10.82 3.23
N GLN A 136 -23.05 -10.53 3.57
CA GLN A 136 -23.51 -9.19 3.90
C GLN A 136 -23.19 -8.87 5.36
N VAL A 137 -22.57 -7.71 5.60
CA VAL A 137 -22.29 -7.21 6.96
C VAL A 137 -23.61 -6.84 7.65
N LEU A 138 -23.90 -7.48 8.77
CA LEU A 138 -25.06 -7.24 9.63
C LEU A 138 -24.73 -6.26 10.75
N ASP A 139 -23.54 -6.37 11.33
CA ASP A 139 -23.06 -5.51 12.42
C ASP A 139 -21.52 -5.50 12.45
N SER A 140 -20.93 -4.60 13.22
CA SER A 140 -19.48 -4.49 13.39
C SER A 140 -19.11 -4.07 14.82
N ASP A 141 -17.95 -4.52 15.28
CA ASP A 141 -17.37 -4.10 16.56
C ASP A 141 -15.84 -3.99 16.44
N TYR A 142 -15.18 -3.45 17.46
CA TYR A 142 -13.74 -3.32 17.49
C TYR A 142 -13.15 -3.38 18.89
N THR A 143 -11.85 -3.69 18.95
CA THR A 143 -11.01 -3.52 20.14
C THR A 143 -9.75 -2.77 19.75
N ASN A 144 -9.06 -2.16 20.71
CA ASN A 144 -7.84 -1.42 20.47
C ASN A 144 -6.78 -1.65 21.55
N ASP A 145 -5.55 -1.31 21.22
CA ASP A 145 -4.42 -1.26 22.15
C ASP A 145 -3.61 0.01 21.86
N ASN A 146 -3.20 0.71 22.91
CA ASN A 146 -2.46 1.97 22.86
C ASN A 146 -1.06 1.86 23.47
N LEU A 147 -0.60 0.64 23.76
CA LEU A 147 0.75 0.37 24.21
C LEU A 147 1.65 0.10 23.00
N VAL A 148 2.92 0.48 23.14
CA VAL A 148 3.93 0.26 22.12
C VAL A 148 4.02 -1.23 21.76
N LEU A 149 3.93 -1.51 20.46
CA LEU A 149 4.17 -2.82 19.86
C LEU A 149 5.35 -2.70 18.89
N LYS A 150 6.50 -3.28 19.26
CA LYS A 150 7.73 -3.15 18.48
C LYS A 150 7.72 -4.04 17.24
N PRO A 151 8.58 -3.77 16.24
CA PRO A 151 8.75 -4.63 15.07
C PRO A 151 8.92 -6.11 15.44
N GLY A 152 8.09 -6.97 14.85
CA GLY A 152 8.11 -8.42 15.07
C GLY A 152 7.37 -8.91 16.31
N GLU A 153 7.02 -8.03 17.26
CA GLU A 153 6.24 -8.40 18.44
C GLU A 153 4.78 -8.72 18.09
N MET A 154 4.14 -9.46 18.99
CA MET A 154 2.72 -9.80 18.90
C MET A 154 1.96 -9.34 20.13
N ARG A 155 0.68 -9.01 19.94
CA ARG A 155 -0.25 -8.66 21.00
C ARG A 155 -1.51 -9.51 20.90
N GLU A 156 -2.03 -9.94 22.03
CA GLU A 156 -3.34 -10.60 22.11
C GLU A 156 -4.45 -9.55 22.06
N PHE A 157 -5.57 -9.89 21.43
CA PHE A 157 -6.77 -9.06 21.43
C PHE A 157 -8.00 -9.92 21.77
N GLU A 158 -9.01 -9.27 22.32
CA GLU A 158 -10.34 -9.83 22.58
C GLU A 158 -11.41 -8.83 22.13
N ILE A 159 -12.41 -9.32 21.42
CA ILE A 159 -13.65 -8.61 21.08
C ILE A 159 -14.81 -9.37 21.72
N MET A 160 -15.58 -8.69 22.56
CA MET A 160 -16.81 -9.21 23.16
C MET A 160 -18.00 -8.45 22.58
N HIS A 161 -18.87 -9.16 21.87
CA HIS A 161 -20.03 -8.56 21.21
C HIS A 161 -21.30 -9.33 21.56
N ARG A 162 -22.45 -8.64 21.63
CA ARG A 162 -23.73 -9.32 21.88
C ARG A 162 -24.05 -10.25 20.72
N TYR A 163 -24.23 -11.53 21.00
CA TYR A 163 -24.53 -12.51 19.96
C TYR A 163 -25.98 -12.37 19.48
N LYS A 164 -26.17 -12.52 18.18
CA LYS A 164 -27.48 -12.67 17.53
C LYS A 164 -27.41 -13.91 16.64
N ASP A 165 -28.47 -14.70 16.62
CA ASP A 165 -28.53 -15.96 15.85
C ASP A 165 -28.35 -15.77 14.33
N GLU A 166 -28.54 -14.55 13.83
CA GLU A 166 -28.32 -14.18 12.42
C GLU A 166 -26.84 -14.05 12.01
N TYR A 167 -25.91 -14.03 12.98
CA TYR A 167 -24.48 -14.00 12.70
C TYR A 167 -23.97 -15.39 12.32
N GLU A 168 -23.72 -15.59 11.02
CA GLU A 168 -23.26 -16.85 10.43
C GLU A 168 -21.73 -16.91 10.32
N LYS A 169 -21.10 -15.75 10.09
CA LYS A 169 -19.67 -15.61 9.88
C LYS A 169 -19.15 -14.35 10.58
N TYR A 170 -17.85 -14.29 10.80
CA TYR A 170 -17.17 -13.06 11.14
C TYR A 170 -15.92 -12.85 10.29
N LYS A 171 -15.52 -11.60 10.11
CA LYS A 171 -14.32 -11.21 9.39
C LYS A 171 -13.52 -10.22 10.23
N LEU A 172 -12.26 -10.55 10.49
CA LEU A 172 -11.33 -9.68 11.19
C LEU A 172 -10.55 -8.79 10.23
N LEU A 173 -10.35 -7.54 10.62
CA LEU A 173 -9.72 -6.50 9.83
C LEU A 173 -8.83 -5.64 10.74
N ILE A 174 -7.78 -5.05 10.17
CA ILE A 174 -7.03 -3.99 10.85
C ILE A 174 -7.76 -2.66 10.59
N GLY A 175 -8.13 -1.98 11.67
CA GLY A 175 -8.71 -0.63 11.65
C GLY A 175 -7.63 0.44 11.66
N ASP A 176 -7.79 1.48 12.44
CA ASP A 176 -6.77 2.55 12.55
C ASP A 176 -5.45 2.04 13.14
N VAL A 177 -4.32 2.56 12.63
CA VAL A 177 -2.96 2.27 13.13
C VAL A 177 -2.14 3.55 13.18
N LYS A 178 -1.46 3.80 14.30
CA LYS A 178 -0.60 4.98 14.50
C LYS A 178 0.81 4.60 14.94
#